data_AF-A0A0C2WTV2-F1
#
_entry.id   AF-A0A0C2WTV2-F1
#
_cell.length_a   1.000
_cell.length_b   1.000
_cell.length_c   1.000
_cell.angle_alpha   90.00
_cell.angle_beta   90.00
_cell.angle_gamma   90.00
#
_symmetry.space_group_name_H-M   'P 1'
#
loop_
_entity.id
_entity.type
_entity.pdbx_description
1 polymer ?
#
loop_
_entity_poly.entity_id
_entity_poly.type
_entity_poly.pdbx_seq_one_letter_code
_entity_poly.pdbx_strand_id
1 'polypeptide(L)'
;MKFPVFRVFRRRMSSSLPPPPPLSSLRGTVQPRDAYILLHTPPINPHRPRGPESQVHKRLQVAALKWGGDVENYSATVFSKNGRLEIPQVTLSNMEQVEERIRQFAIRDYHSSSAEDSGIGNEPDEVHILICTHMARDCRGGVRGGAFARTVHEEIVQRGLFLGDGEKKVKLRLGEVGHVGGHQYAPNVLIYPFGDWYGVLAPEQVSTILDELSVAVESCGVRPLGKTERPLLTSVKDHWRGQMGMSKEEQASLAQSLGLGQKQQWREDVDVESKD
;
A
#
# COMPACT_ATOMS: atom_id res chain seq x y z
N MET A 1 -25.16 51.36 -32.26
CA MET A 1 -23.68 51.28 -32.32
C MET A 1 -23.10 51.75 -30.99
N LYS A 2 -22.56 50.82 -30.19
CA LYS A 2 -21.65 51.09 -29.07
C LYS A 2 -20.69 49.89 -28.98
N PHE A 3 -19.42 50.10 -29.28
CA PHE A 3 -18.37 49.08 -29.14
C PHE A 3 -17.93 48.99 -27.67
N PRO A 4 -17.67 47.79 -27.13
CA PRO A 4 -17.04 47.67 -25.82
C PRO A 4 -15.52 47.88 -25.92
N VAL A 5 -15.01 48.72 -25.03
CA VAL A 5 -13.60 49.02 -24.82
C VAL A 5 -12.94 47.88 -24.05
N PHE A 6 -11.92 47.23 -24.63
CA PHE A 6 -11.06 46.28 -23.92
C PHE A 6 -9.97 47.02 -23.15
N ARG A 7 -9.91 46.81 -21.83
CA ARG A 7 -8.86 47.34 -20.95
C ARG A 7 -7.71 46.35 -20.89
N VAL A 8 -6.61 46.63 -21.61
CA VAL A 8 -5.39 45.82 -21.57
C VAL A 8 -4.61 46.13 -20.29
N PHE A 9 -4.52 45.16 -19.37
CA PHE A 9 -3.53 45.21 -18.29
C PHE A 9 -2.19 44.68 -18.83
N ARG A 10 -1.27 45.58 -19.18
CA ARG A 10 0.16 45.25 -19.34
C ARG A 10 0.76 45.04 -17.95
N ARG A 11 1.07 43.80 -17.57
CA ARG A 11 2.00 43.53 -16.45
C ARG A 11 3.42 43.44 -17.03
N ARG A 12 4.32 44.26 -16.48
CA ARG A 12 5.77 44.23 -16.74
C ARG A 12 6.29 42.80 -16.58
N MET A 13 7.02 42.30 -17.57
CA MET A 13 7.88 41.15 -17.40
C MET A 13 9.07 41.55 -16.53
N SER A 14 9.17 40.98 -15.34
CA SER A 14 10.40 40.94 -14.56
C SER A 14 11.14 39.68 -14.96
N SER A 15 12.33 39.84 -15.51
CA SER A 15 13.27 38.77 -15.82
C SER A 15 13.95 38.32 -14.52
N SER A 16 13.27 37.49 -13.76
CA SER A 16 13.91 36.58 -12.82
C SER A 16 13.28 35.22 -13.01
N LEU A 17 14.13 34.21 -13.22
CA LEU A 17 13.69 32.83 -13.17
C LEU A 17 12.96 32.62 -11.83
N PRO A 18 11.77 31.99 -11.83
CA PRO A 18 11.09 31.72 -10.58
C PRO A 18 12.02 30.88 -9.69
N PRO A 19 12.07 31.15 -8.37
CA PRO A 19 12.79 30.28 -7.46
C PRO A 19 12.28 28.85 -7.66
N PRO A 20 13.15 27.83 -7.53
CA PRO A 20 12.71 26.45 -7.60
C PRO A 20 11.52 26.28 -6.64
N PRO A 21 10.44 25.59 -7.07
CA PRO A 21 9.27 25.43 -6.24
C PRO A 21 9.70 24.83 -4.89
N PRO A 22 9.07 25.25 -3.77
CA PRO A 22 9.37 24.65 -2.48
C PRO A 22 9.25 23.13 -2.58
N LEU A 23 10.11 22.40 -1.87
CA LEU A 23 10.16 20.93 -1.80
C LEU A 23 8.80 20.27 -1.45
N SER A 24 7.80 21.07 -1.07
CA SER A 24 6.40 20.69 -0.88
C SER A 24 5.61 20.38 -2.16
N SER A 25 6.22 20.39 -3.35
CA SER A 25 5.54 20.11 -4.62
C SER A 25 6.00 18.82 -5.33
N LEU A 26 6.41 17.78 -4.60
CA LEU A 26 6.19 16.44 -5.13
C LEU A 26 4.72 16.09 -4.95
N ARG A 27 3.95 16.29 -6.02
CA ARG A 27 2.59 15.78 -6.10
C ARG A 27 2.64 14.25 -6.00
N GLY A 28 2.39 13.73 -4.81
CA GLY A 28 1.94 12.35 -4.65
C GLY A 28 2.82 11.38 -3.88
N THR A 29 3.77 11.82 -3.05
CA THR A 29 4.42 10.85 -2.17
C THR A 29 3.49 10.40 -1.03
N VAL A 30 3.57 9.14 -0.60
CA VAL A 30 2.86 8.59 0.57
C VAL A 30 3.37 9.24 1.84
N GLN A 31 2.51 9.32 2.86
CA GLN A 31 2.95 9.77 4.18
C GLN A 31 4.02 8.83 4.74
N PRO A 32 5.08 9.36 5.39
CA PRO A 32 6.10 8.55 6.03
C PRO A 32 5.47 7.57 7.02
N ARG A 33 5.89 6.31 6.96
CA ARG A 33 5.53 5.27 7.91
C ARG A 33 6.70 4.31 8.09
N ASP A 34 7.01 3.99 9.35
CA ASP A 34 8.08 3.05 9.70
C ASP A 34 7.59 1.60 9.76
N ALA A 35 6.28 1.41 9.91
CA ALA A 35 5.65 0.10 9.91
C ALA A 35 4.24 0.14 9.30
N TYR A 36 3.81 -1.02 8.80
CA TYR A 36 2.47 -1.27 8.30
C TYR A 36 1.88 -2.48 9.02
N ILE A 37 0.71 -2.29 9.63
CA ILE A 37 -0.01 -3.31 10.40
C ILE A 37 -1.25 -3.69 9.60
N LEU A 38 -1.37 -4.97 9.25
CA LEU A 38 -2.47 -5.52 8.48
C LEU A 38 -3.29 -6.39 9.42
N LEU A 39 -4.42 -5.85 9.89
CA LEU A 39 -5.38 -6.65 10.65
C LEU A 39 -6.14 -7.55 9.67
N HIS A 40 -5.97 -8.85 9.81
CA HIS A 40 -6.66 -9.81 8.97
C HIS A 40 -8.11 -9.93 9.43
N THR A 41 -9.03 -9.71 8.51
CA THR A 41 -10.41 -10.12 8.75
C THR A 41 -10.45 -11.65 8.73
N PRO A 42 -11.07 -12.31 9.73
CA PRO A 42 -11.30 -13.75 9.65
C PRO A 42 -11.95 -14.06 8.29
N PRO A 43 -11.55 -15.14 7.59
CA PRO A 43 -12.09 -15.44 6.28
C PRO A 43 -13.60 -15.35 6.33
N ILE A 44 -14.16 -14.47 5.50
CA ILE A 44 -15.60 -14.34 5.34
C ILE A 44 -16.07 -15.73 4.92
N ASN A 45 -16.77 -16.43 5.81
CA ASN A 45 -17.48 -17.62 5.42
C ASN A 45 -18.39 -17.22 4.25
N PRO A 46 -18.20 -17.77 3.03
CA PRO A 46 -18.98 -17.37 1.86
C PRO A 46 -20.49 -17.62 2.04
N HIS A 47 -20.87 -18.38 3.06
CA HIS A 47 -22.26 -18.60 3.48
C HIS A 47 -22.78 -17.57 4.51
N ARG A 48 -22.01 -16.55 4.92
CA ARG A 48 -22.48 -15.49 5.82
C ARG A 48 -23.22 -14.43 4.98
N PRO A 49 -24.57 -14.38 5.01
CA PRO A 49 -25.29 -13.35 4.26
C PRO A 49 -24.94 -11.97 4.81
N ARG A 50 -24.66 -11.01 3.91
CA ARG A 50 -24.65 -9.57 4.24
C ARG A 50 -26.09 -9.14 4.54
N GLY A 51 -26.54 -9.39 5.76
CA GLY A 51 -27.86 -9.02 6.27
C GLY A 51 -27.77 -8.19 7.54
N PRO A 52 -28.83 -7.44 7.91
CA PRO A 52 -28.88 -6.69 9.15
C PRO A 52 -28.72 -7.65 10.33
N GLU A 53 -27.81 -7.33 11.26
CA GLU A 53 -27.53 -8.16 12.45
C GLU A 53 -28.83 -8.56 13.14
N SER A 54 -29.14 -9.87 13.12
CA SER A 54 -30.37 -10.37 13.71
C SER A 54 -30.39 -10.08 15.22
N GLN A 55 -31.57 -9.80 15.78
CA GLN A 55 -31.71 -9.57 17.22
C GLN A 55 -31.21 -10.76 18.06
N VAL A 56 -31.15 -11.95 17.45
CA VAL A 56 -30.56 -13.17 18.03
C VAL A 56 -29.04 -13.05 18.14
N HIS A 57 -28.34 -12.54 17.11
CA HIS A 57 -26.89 -12.32 17.14
C HIS A 57 -26.47 -11.38 18.29
N LYS A 58 -27.22 -10.29 18.47
CA LYS A 58 -27.00 -9.32 19.54
C LYS A 58 -27.27 -9.90 20.93
N ARG A 59 -28.35 -10.67 21.08
CA ARG A 59 -28.66 -11.34 22.36
C ARG A 59 -27.59 -12.37 22.74
N LEU A 60 -27.04 -13.09 21.75
CA LEU A 60 -26.01 -14.10 21.98
C LEU A 60 -24.67 -13.48 22.38
N GLN A 61 -24.25 -12.37 21.75
CA GLN A 61 -23.05 -11.61 22.15
C GLN A 61 -23.18 -11.04 23.57
N VAL A 62 -24.34 -10.50 23.92
CA VAL A 62 -24.61 -9.99 25.27
C VAL A 62 -24.63 -11.11 26.32
N ALA A 63 -25.10 -12.31 25.96
CA ALA A 63 -25.00 -13.47 26.83
C ALA A 63 -23.55 -13.93 26.99
N ALA A 64 -22.77 -13.98 25.91
CA ALA A 64 -21.35 -14.37 25.90
C ALA A 64 -20.49 -13.51 26.85
N LEU A 65 -20.67 -12.19 26.82
CA LEU A 65 -19.92 -11.25 27.64
C LEU A 65 -20.19 -11.40 29.16
N LYS A 66 -21.38 -11.87 29.57
CA LYS A 66 -21.77 -11.95 30.99
C LYS A 66 -21.01 -13.01 31.80
N TRP A 67 -20.36 -13.94 31.13
CA TRP A 67 -19.49 -14.96 31.74
C TRP A 67 -18.05 -14.83 31.25
N GLY A 68 -17.65 -13.64 30.76
CA GLY A 68 -16.29 -13.34 30.33
C GLY A 68 -15.95 -13.80 28.91
N GLY A 69 -16.95 -14.06 28.06
CA GLY A 69 -16.71 -14.42 26.66
C GLY A 69 -16.26 -13.23 25.82
N ASP A 70 -15.10 -13.37 25.16
CA ASP A 70 -14.61 -12.49 24.10
C ASP A 70 -15.06 -13.05 22.73
N VAL A 71 -15.51 -12.18 21.83
CA VAL A 71 -16.08 -12.57 20.52
C VAL A 71 -15.22 -12.04 19.37
N GLU A 72 -14.26 -11.17 19.64
CA GLU A 72 -13.43 -10.52 18.64
C GLU A 72 -11.99 -11.05 18.69
N ASN A 73 -11.67 -11.93 17.75
CA ASN A 73 -10.35 -12.51 17.60
C ASN A 73 -9.88 -12.32 16.16
N TYR A 74 -8.78 -11.58 16.01
CA TYR A 74 -8.14 -11.29 14.74
C TYR A 74 -6.72 -11.87 14.73
N SER A 75 -6.10 -11.87 13.55
CA SER A 75 -4.65 -12.01 13.43
C SER A 75 -4.11 -10.78 12.71
N ALA A 76 -2.82 -10.50 12.80
CA ALA A 76 -2.22 -9.40 12.08
C ALA A 76 -0.83 -9.73 11.54
N THR A 77 -0.51 -9.24 10.36
CA THR A 77 0.86 -9.18 9.85
C THR A 77 1.39 -7.76 9.97
N VAL A 78 2.63 -7.62 10.43
CA VAL A 78 3.32 -6.33 10.54
C VAL A 78 4.58 -6.34 9.69
N PHE A 79 4.71 -5.35 8.82
CA PHE A 79 5.92 -5.08 8.05
C PHE A 79 6.63 -3.85 8.60
N SER A 80 7.95 -3.92 8.73
CA SER A 80 8.80 -2.79 9.12
C SER A 80 10.18 -2.90 8.48
N LYS A 81 11.07 -1.94 8.77
CA LYS A 81 12.51 -2.04 8.40
C LYS A 81 13.18 -3.32 8.93
N ASN A 82 12.62 -3.95 9.96
CA ASN A 82 13.13 -5.17 10.59
C ASN A 82 12.51 -6.47 10.01
N GLY A 83 11.77 -6.39 8.90
CA GLY A 83 11.22 -7.55 8.20
C GLY A 83 9.72 -7.74 8.44
N ARG A 84 9.31 -8.97 8.78
CA ARG A 84 7.90 -9.33 8.99
C ARG A 84 7.67 -9.95 10.37
N LEU A 85 6.63 -9.50 11.05
CA LEU A 85 6.11 -10.06 12.30
C LEU A 85 4.68 -10.58 12.08
N GLU A 86 4.45 -11.85 12.43
CA GLU A 86 3.11 -12.44 12.47
C GLU A 86 2.56 -12.42 13.90
N ILE A 87 1.33 -11.93 14.05
CA ILE A 87 0.61 -11.86 15.33
C ILE A 87 -0.61 -12.77 15.20
N PRO A 88 -0.55 -13.99 15.72
CA PRO A 88 -1.58 -15.00 15.49
C PRO A 88 -2.91 -14.66 16.16
N GLN A 89 -2.89 -13.86 17.22
CA GLN A 89 -4.07 -13.52 18.01
C GLN A 89 -4.04 -12.05 18.47
N VAL A 90 -5.06 -11.30 18.07
CA VAL A 90 -5.32 -9.92 18.48
C VAL A 90 -6.75 -9.86 18.98
N THR A 91 -6.89 -9.52 20.25
CA THR A 91 -8.15 -9.39 21.00
C THR A 91 -8.07 -8.10 21.81
N LEU A 92 -9.20 -7.65 22.36
CA LEU A 92 -9.17 -6.51 23.28
C LEU A 92 -8.37 -6.83 24.55
N SER A 93 -8.43 -8.07 25.02
CA SER A 93 -7.76 -8.51 26.26
C SER A 93 -6.23 -8.53 26.18
N ASN A 94 -5.65 -8.68 24.99
CA ASN A 94 -4.20 -8.74 24.80
C ASN A 94 -3.63 -7.52 24.05
N MET A 95 -4.41 -6.46 23.87
CA MET A 95 -4.05 -5.31 23.03
C MET A 95 -2.76 -4.61 23.48
N GLU A 96 -2.57 -4.40 24.79
CA GLU A 96 -1.35 -3.77 25.32
C GLU A 96 -0.09 -4.59 25.01
N GLN A 97 -0.18 -5.92 25.11
CA GLN A 97 0.92 -6.82 24.78
C GLN A 97 1.21 -6.84 23.27
N VAL A 98 0.17 -6.80 22.45
CA VAL A 98 0.27 -6.70 20.99
C VAL A 98 0.96 -5.39 20.60
N GLU A 99 0.54 -4.25 21.17
CA GLU A 99 1.13 -2.94 20.91
C GLU A 99 2.62 -2.90 21.30
N GLU A 100 2.97 -3.38 22.51
CA GLU A 100 4.35 -3.47 22.98
C GLU A 100 5.20 -4.29 22.01
N ARG A 101 4.71 -5.45 21.59
CA ARG A 101 5.43 -6.33 20.65
C ARG A 101 5.65 -5.65 19.31
N ILE A 102 4.63 -4.98 18.76
CA ILE A 102 4.74 -4.24 17.50
C ILE A 102 5.75 -3.11 17.61
N ARG A 103 5.69 -2.34 18.69
CA ARG A 103 6.59 -1.20 18.93
C ARG A 103 8.03 -1.65 19.09
N GLN A 104 8.27 -2.70 19.87
CA GLN A 104 9.60 -3.32 19.98
C GLN A 104 10.10 -3.78 18.61
N PHE A 105 9.25 -4.43 17.82
CA PHE A 105 9.59 -4.87 16.48
C PHE A 105 9.90 -3.72 15.52
N ALA A 106 9.14 -2.63 15.54
CA ALA A 106 9.30 -1.53 14.59
C ALA A 106 10.45 -0.57 14.95
N ILE A 107 10.64 -0.28 16.24
CA ILE A 107 11.63 0.71 16.71
C ILE A 107 13.03 0.11 16.84
N ARG A 108 13.16 -1.19 17.15
CA ARG A 108 14.45 -1.82 17.44
C ARG A 108 15.49 -1.48 16.37
N ASP A 109 16.52 -0.76 16.79
CA ASP A 109 17.69 -0.49 15.97
C ASP A 109 18.64 -1.68 16.11
N TYR A 110 19.01 -2.29 15.00
CA TYR A 110 19.80 -3.52 14.89
C TYR A 110 21.18 -3.48 15.59
N HIS A 111 21.59 -2.34 16.15
CA HIS A 111 22.93 -2.10 16.70
C HIS A 111 23.12 -2.38 18.20
N SER A 112 22.13 -2.94 18.91
CA SER A 112 22.24 -3.17 20.35
C SER A 112 21.62 -4.51 20.80
N SER A 113 22.21 -5.62 20.37
CA SER A 113 22.26 -6.90 21.11
C SER A 113 22.79 -7.98 20.18
N SER A 114 23.69 -8.81 20.70
CA SER A 114 24.27 -10.03 20.10
C SER A 114 23.34 -10.79 19.14
N ALA A 115 23.94 -11.33 18.08
CA ALA A 115 23.31 -12.06 16.97
C ALA A 115 22.62 -13.39 17.33
N GLU A 116 22.32 -13.61 18.61
CA GLU A 116 21.60 -14.78 19.10
C GLU A 116 20.53 -14.29 20.09
N ASP A 117 19.30 -14.71 19.85
CA ASP A 117 18.12 -14.54 20.72
C ASP A 117 17.38 -13.19 20.69
N SER A 118 16.37 -13.10 19.80
CA SER A 118 15.03 -12.62 20.16
C SER A 118 14.12 -12.78 18.94
N GLY A 119 13.54 -13.98 18.80
CA GLY A 119 12.65 -14.42 17.70
C GLY A 119 11.31 -13.67 17.60
N ILE A 120 11.37 -12.35 17.51
CA ILE A 120 10.20 -11.47 17.45
C ILE A 120 9.76 -11.24 16.00
N GLY A 121 10.61 -11.49 14.99
CA GLY A 121 10.25 -11.43 13.57
C GLY A 121 10.84 -12.60 12.80
N ASN A 122 10.16 -13.01 11.73
CA ASN A 122 10.68 -14.00 10.79
C ASN A 122 11.31 -13.27 9.61
N GLU A 123 12.40 -13.83 9.07
CA GLU A 123 12.82 -13.43 7.73
C GLU A 123 11.66 -13.67 6.77
N PRO A 124 11.24 -12.64 6.01
CA PRO A 124 10.13 -12.80 5.08
C PRO A 124 10.55 -13.76 3.97
N ASP A 125 9.78 -14.83 3.79
CA ASP A 125 10.01 -15.86 2.77
C ASP A 125 9.06 -15.72 1.56
N GLU A 126 8.15 -14.74 1.62
CA GLU A 126 7.15 -14.42 0.61
C GLU A 126 7.01 -12.91 0.44
N VAL A 127 6.61 -12.50 -0.77
CA VAL A 127 6.28 -11.12 -1.11
C VAL A 127 4.77 -10.93 -1.07
N HIS A 128 4.31 -9.90 -0.37
CA HIS A 128 2.92 -9.51 -0.31
C HIS A 128 2.66 -8.36 -1.29
N ILE A 129 1.75 -8.58 -2.24
CA ILE A 129 1.21 -7.55 -3.13
C ILE A 129 -0.15 -7.15 -2.54
N LEU A 130 -0.20 -5.99 -1.91
CA LEU A 130 -1.40 -5.50 -1.24
C LEU A 130 -2.05 -4.41 -2.08
N ILE A 131 -3.32 -4.61 -2.45
CA ILE A 131 -4.04 -3.71 -3.34
C ILE A 131 -5.22 -3.14 -2.58
N CYS A 132 -5.26 -1.82 -2.53
CA CYS A 132 -6.34 -1.09 -1.92
C CYS A 132 -7.61 -1.19 -2.79
N THR A 133 -8.61 -1.97 -2.36
CA THR A 133 -9.88 -2.19 -3.10
C THR A 133 -11.11 -1.59 -2.39
N HIS A 134 -10.89 -0.81 -1.33
CA HIS A 134 -12.00 -0.21 -0.59
C HIS A 134 -12.95 0.59 -1.51
N MET A 135 -14.25 0.34 -1.32
CA MET A 135 -15.35 1.04 -1.98
C MET A 135 -15.94 2.11 -1.06
N ALA A 136 -15.17 3.14 -0.70
CA ALA A 136 -15.72 4.30 0.04
C ALA A 136 -15.72 5.55 -0.84
N ARG A 137 -16.74 6.41 -0.68
CA ARG A 137 -17.01 7.76 -1.27
C ARG A 137 -16.80 8.00 -2.78
N ASP A 138 -15.84 7.36 -3.44
CA ASP A 138 -15.47 7.55 -4.83
C ASP A 138 -15.04 6.17 -5.39
N CYS A 139 -15.74 5.73 -6.44
CA CYS A 139 -15.71 4.37 -6.97
C CYS A 139 -14.35 3.94 -7.54
N ARG A 140 -13.38 4.86 -7.68
CA ARG A 140 -12.06 4.57 -8.28
C ARG A 140 -11.28 3.49 -7.55
N GLY A 141 -11.26 3.48 -6.21
CA GLY A 141 -10.56 2.47 -5.41
C GLY A 141 -11.12 1.05 -5.63
N GLY A 142 -12.44 0.90 -5.54
CA GLY A 142 -13.08 -0.40 -5.76
C GLY A 142 -13.12 -0.85 -7.22
N VAL A 143 -13.34 0.07 -8.16
CA VAL A 143 -13.42 -0.28 -9.59
C VAL A 143 -12.03 -0.54 -10.15
N ARG A 144 -11.11 0.43 -10.04
CA ARG A 144 -9.74 0.30 -10.59
C ARG A 144 -8.90 -0.67 -9.75
N GLY A 145 -8.96 -0.56 -8.42
CA GLY A 145 -8.27 -1.49 -7.51
C GLY A 145 -8.78 -2.91 -7.66
N GLY A 146 -10.10 -3.12 -7.73
CA GLY A 146 -10.68 -4.44 -7.94
C GLY A 146 -10.31 -5.04 -9.31
N ALA A 147 -10.33 -4.24 -10.39
CA ALA A 147 -9.90 -4.71 -11.71
C ALA A 147 -8.41 -5.10 -11.74
N PHE A 148 -7.55 -4.26 -11.14
CA PHE A 148 -6.13 -4.54 -11.03
C PHE A 148 -5.87 -5.80 -10.19
N ALA A 149 -6.52 -5.95 -9.03
CA ALA A 149 -6.40 -7.13 -8.17
C ALA A 149 -6.82 -8.43 -8.87
N ARG A 150 -7.93 -8.41 -9.62
CA ARG A 150 -8.34 -9.57 -10.42
C ARG A 150 -7.29 -9.98 -11.45
N THR A 151 -6.72 -8.99 -12.16
CA THR A 151 -5.69 -9.24 -13.17
C THR A 151 -4.42 -9.82 -12.54
N VAL A 152 -3.97 -9.27 -11.42
CA VAL A 152 -2.83 -9.81 -10.65
C VAL A 152 -3.10 -11.25 -10.21
N HIS A 153 -4.31 -11.52 -9.70
CA HIS A 153 -4.69 -12.87 -9.30
C HIS A 153 -4.65 -13.85 -10.47
N GLU A 154 -5.27 -13.51 -11.61
CA GLU A 154 -5.29 -14.35 -12.81
C GLU A 154 -3.88 -14.68 -13.31
N GLU A 155 -2.99 -13.68 -13.36
CA GLU A 155 -1.60 -13.86 -13.78
C GLU A 155 -0.78 -14.73 -12.79
N ILE A 156 -0.94 -14.53 -11.48
CA ILE A 156 -0.32 -15.40 -10.46
C ILE A 156 -0.79 -16.84 -10.63
N VAL A 157 -2.08 -17.06 -10.89
CA VAL A 157 -2.66 -18.38 -11.13
C VAL A 157 -2.07 -19.02 -12.38
N GLN A 158 -2.12 -18.31 -13.50
CA GLN A 158 -1.69 -18.80 -14.80
C GLN A 158 -0.20 -19.17 -14.81
N ARG A 159 0.63 -18.41 -14.09
CA ARG A 159 2.08 -18.64 -13.99
C ARG A 159 2.48 -19.66 -12.92
N GLY A 160 1.53 -20.08 -12.06
CA GLY A 160 1.81 -20.97 -10.95
C GLY A 160 2.75 -20.38 -9.90
N LEU A 161 2.60 -19.08 -9.60
CA LEU A 161 3.43 -18.34 -8.62
C LEU A 161 2.92 -18.51 -7.17
N PHE A 162 2.38 -19.69 -6.84
CA PHE A 162 1.72 -20.00 -5.56
C PHE A 162 2.62 -20.72 -4.52
N LEU A 163 2.14 -20.74 -3.27
CA LEU A 163 2.74 -21.41 -2.11
C LEU A 163 2.82 -22.94 -2.25
N GLY A 164 4.00 -23.55 -2.03
CA GLY A 164 4.14 -24.98 -1.67
C GLY A 164 5.42 -25.68 -2.18
N ASP A 165 6.17 -26.29 -1.25
CA ASP A 165 7.21 -27.36 -1.29
C ASP A 165 8.11 -27.59 -2.52
N GLY A 166 8.17 -26.67 -3.48
CA GLY A 166 9.12 -26.69 -4.59
C GLY A 166 10.47 -26.08 -4.21
N GLU A 167 11.53 -26.52 -4.91
CA GLU A 167 12.88 -25.95 -4.87
C GLU A 167 12.88 -24.51 -5.44
N LYS A 168 12.39 -23.56 -4.63
CA LYS A 168 12.38 -22.09 -4.76
C LYS A 168 11.92 -21.51 -6.11
N LYS A 169 10.62 -21.23 -6.19
CA LYS A 169 10.03 -20.12 -6.97
C LYS A 169 9.59 -19.00 -6.00
N VAL A 170 9.56 -17.76 -6.47
CA VAL A 170 9.09 -16.60 -5.69
C VAL A 170 7.71 -16.86 -5.11
N LYS A 171 7.57 -16.82 -3.78
CA LYS A 171 6.28 -16.96 -3.11
C LYS A 171 5.56 -15.61 -3.12
N LEU A 172 4.50 -15.49 -3.89
CA LEU A 172 3.67 -14.28 -3.94
C LEU A 172 2.37 -14.50 -3.18
N ARG A 173 2.03 -13.53 -2.32
CA ARG A 173 0.73 -13.43 -1.66
C ARG A 173 0.01 -12.17 -2.14
N LEU A 174 -1.16 -12.36 -2.72
CA LEU A 174 -2.07 -11.25 -3.05
C LEU A 174 -2.97 -10.96 -1.85
N GLY A 175 -3.07 -9.68 -1.48
CA GLY A 175 -4.00 -9.22 -0.44
C GLY A 175 -4.81 -8.02 -0.92
N GLU A 176 -6.11 -8.05 -0.67
CA GLU A 176 -6.96 -6.87 -0.81
C GLU A 176 -7.05 -6.15 0.54
N VAL A 177 -6.81 -4.84 0.56
CA VAL A 177 -6.77 -4.04 1.80
C VAL A 177 -7.75 -2.88 1.77
N GLY A 178 -8.07 -2.39 2.98
CA GLY A 178 -8.89 -1.21 3.20
C GLY A 178 -8.23 0.10 2.72
N HIS A 179 -8.77 1.24 3.17
CA HIS A 179 -8.21 2.54 2.80
C HIS A 179 -6.80 2.72 3.37
N VAL A 180 -5.80 2.87 2.50
CA VAL A 180 -4.40 3.09 2.89
C VAL A 180 -4.00 4.57 2.88
N GLY A 181 -4.82 5.44 2.29
CA GLY A 181 -4.45 6.82 1.90
C GLY A 181 -4.28 6.95 0.38
N GLY A 182 -3.97 8.15 -0.11
CA GLY A 182 -3.57 8.33 -1.52
C GLY A 182 -4.66 7.99 -2.55
N HIS A 183 -5.94 8.11 -2.21
CA HIS A 183 -7.07 7.73 -3.08
C HIS A 183 -7.02 8.34 -4.50
N GLN A 184 -6.54 9.58 -4.64
CA GLN A 184 -6.33 10.22 -5.94
C GLN A 184 -5.38 9.44 -6.88
N TYR A 185 -4.58 8.52 -6.34
CA TYR A 185 -3.63 7.67 -7.05
C TYR A 185 -4.10 6.22 -7.16
N ALA A 186 -5.39 5.92 -7.01
CA ALA A 186 -5.89 4.56 -7.15
C ALA A 186 -5.64 3.99 -8.57
N PRO A 187 -5.30 2.69 -8.70
CA PRO A 187 -5.13 1.73 -7.60
C PRO A 187 -3.83 1.96 -6.82
N ASN A 188 -3.91 1.88 -5.48
CA ASN A 188 -2.73 1.91 -4.63
C ASN A 188 -2.26 0.47 -4.40
N VAL A 189 -0.99 0.21 -4.70
CA VAL A 189 -0.36 -1.11 -4.65
C VAL A 189 0.88 -1.02 -3.77
N LEU A 190 0.93 -1.86 -2.74
CA LEU A 190 2.01 -1.91 -1.76
C LEU A 190 2.73 -3.25 -1.91
N ILE A 191 4.06 -3.22 -1.97
CA ILE A 191 4.86 -4.44 -2.14
C ILE A 191 5.72 -4.64 -0.91
N TYR A 192 5.38 -5.63 -0.08
CA TYR A 192 6.14 -5.99 1.13
C TYR A 192 6.88 -7.31 0.96
N PRO A 193 8.03 -7.49 1.62
CA PRO A 193 8.63 -6.62 2.63
C PRO A 193 9.38 -5.39 2.06
N PHE A 194 9.61 -5.31 0.75
CA PHE A 194 10.39 -4.26 0.08
C PHE A 194 9.99 -2.84 0.51
N GLY A 195 8.69 -2.61 0.69
CA GLY A 195 8.14 -1.40 1.28
C GLY A 195 7.72 -0.34 0.27
N ASP A 196 7.85 -0.60 -1.02
CA ASP A 196 7.46 0.33 -2.07
C ASP A 196 5.94 0.48 -2.22
N TRP A 197 5.54 1.70 -2.57
CA TRP A 197 4.19 2.10 -2.90
C TRP A 197 4.11 2.57 -4.35
N TYR A 198 3.10 2.07 -5.06
CA TYR A 198 2.77 2.47 -6.42
C TYR A 198 1.32 2.92 -6.52
N GLY A 199 1.06 3.84 -7.44
CA GLY A 199 -0.27 4.38 -7.70
C GLY A 199 -0.55 4.53 -9.20
N VAL A 200 -1.82 4.53 -9.58
CA VAL A 200 -2.29 4.74 -10.97
C VAL A 200 -1.79 3.65 -11.92
N LEU A 201 -1.61 2.43 -11.41
CA LEU A 201 -1.25 1.28 -12.24
C LEU A 201 -2.46 0.79 -13.05
N ALA A 202 -2.19 0.29 -14.25
CA ALA A 202 -3.17 -0.26 -15.18
C ALA A 202 -3.00 -1.78 -15.29
N PRO A 203 -4.09 -2.55 -15.51
CA PRO A 203 -4.04 -4.00 -15.66
C PRO A 203 -3.00 -4.51 -16.66
N GLU A 204 -2.76 -3.76 -17.74
CA GLU A 204 -1.83 -4.13 -18.81
C GLU A 204 -0.36 -4.14 -18.34
N GLN A 205 -0.06 -3.49 -17.22
CA GLN A 205 1.28 -3.44 -16.62
C GLN A 205 1.57 -4.66 -15.73
N VAL A 206 0.57 -5.47 -15.37
CA VAL A 206 0.69 -6.56 -14.39
C VAL A 206 1.75 -7.58 -14.79
N SER A 207 1.77 -8.02 -16.04
CA SER A 207 2.76 -9.00 -16.52
C SER A 207 4.19 -8.52 -16.27
N THR A 208 4.52 -7.31 -16.72
CA THR A 208 5.85 -6.70 -16.54
C THR A 208 6.21 -6.52 -15.07
N ILE A 209 5.24 -6.13 -14.24
CA ILE A 209 5.43 -5.97 -12.79
C ILE A 209 5.82 -7.31 -12.14
N LEU A 210 5.15 -8.40 -12.50
CA LEU A 210 5.46 -9.73 -11.94
C LEU A 210 6.83 -10.26 -12.42
N ASP A 211 7.23 -9.93 -13.65
CA ASP A 211 8.56 -10.27 -14.17
C ASP A 211 9.65 -9.50 -13.42
N GLU A 212 9.51 -8.18 -13.27
CA GLU A 212 10.45 -7.35 -12.50
C GLU A 212 10.53 -7.80 -11.04
N LEU A 213 9.40 -8.15 -10.43
CA LEU A 213 9.36 -8.64 -9.06
C LEU A 213 10.11 -9.97 -8.91
N SER A 214 9.98 -10.86 -9.89
CA SER A 214 10.69 -12.15 -9.87
C SER A 214 12.20 -11.94 -9.92
N VAL A 215 12.67 -11.07 -10.82
CA VAL A 215 14.09 -10.69 -10.93
C VAL A 215 14.59 -10.01 -9.65
N ALA A 216 13.78 -9.15 -9.04
CA ALA A 216 14.15 -8.49 -7.79
C ALA A 216 14.34 -9.50 -6.65
N VAL A 217 13.41 -10.44 -6.50
CA VAL A 217 13.52 -11.48 -5.46
C VAL A 217 14.74 -12.37 -5.68
N GLU A 218 15.06 -12.74 -6.92
CA GLU A 218 16.26 -13.52 -7.25
C GLU A 218 17.56 -12.76 -6.99
N SER A 219 17.58 -11.45 -7.27
CA SER A 219 18.80 -10.63 -7.19
C SER A 219 19.12 -10.11 -5.80
N CYS A 220 18.12 -9.69 -5.01
CA CYS A 220 18.35 -9.05 -3.72
C CYS A 220 17.66 -9.74 -2.53
N GLY A 221 16.94 -10.84 -2.79
CA GLY A 221 16.19 -11.59 -1.78
C GLY A 221 14.88 -10.93 -1.38
N VAL A 222 14.11 -11.60 -0.52
CA VAL A 222 12.87 -11.09 0.05
C VAL A 222 13.22 -10.31 1.33
N ARG A 223 13.32 -8.98 1.25
CA ARG A 223 13.70 -8.12 2.40
C ARG A 223 13.19 -6.67 2.25
N PRO A 224 13.19 -5.88 3.34
CA PRO A 224 13.00 -4.44 3.23
C PRO A 224 14.08 -3.78 2.37
N LEU A 225 13.69 -2.80 1.56
CA LEU A 225 14.65 -1.96 0.83
C LEU A 225 15.24 -0.90 1.76
N GLY A 226 16.53 -0.66 1.59
CA GLY A 226 17.24 0.45 2.19
C GLY A 226 16.84 1.79 1.57
N LYS A 227 17.06 2.87 2.32
CA LYS A 227 16.64 4.24 1.94
C LYS A 227 17.31 4.79 0.68
N THR A 228 18.46 4.24 0.31
CA THR A 228 19.25 4.65 -0.85
C THR A 228 19.06 3.74 -2.06
N GLU A 229 18.32 2.64 -1.88
CA GLU A 229 18.02 1.71 -2.98
C GLU A 229 17.00 2.34 -3.93
N ARG A 230 17.05 1.92 -5.20
CA ARG A 230 16.06 2.37 -6.18
C ARG A 230 14.73 1.65 -5.96
N PRO A 231 13.60 2.25 -6.37
CA PRO A 231 12.33 1.55 -6.40
C PRO A 231 12.42 0.23 -7.16
N LEU A 232 11.74 -0.77 -6.63
CA LEU A 232 11.75 -2.16 -7.07
C LEU A 232 11.38 -2.31 -8.54
N LEU A 233 10.31 -1.62 -8.95
CA LEU A 233 9.74 -1.69 -10.29
C LEU A 233 10.19 -0.50 -11.13
N THR A 234 11.12 -0.75 -12.05
CA THR A 234 11.72 0.31 -12.88
C THR A 234 10.86 0.67 -14.08
N SER A 235 10.13 -0.31 -14.64
CA SER A 235 9.22 -0.15 -15.76
C SER A 235 8.06 0.80 -15.47
N VAL A 236 7.66 0.90 -14.20
CA VAL A 236 6.57 1.75 -13.71
C VAL A 236 7.06 2.81 -12.72
N LYS A 237 8.31 3.27 -12.84
CA LYS A 237 8.89 4.27 -11.92
C LYS A 237 8.06 5.56 -11.78
N ASP A 238 7.35 5.98 -12.83
CA ASP A 238 6.46 7.17 -12.81
C ASP A 238 5.22 6.98 -11.91
N HIS A 239 4.93 5.72 -11.57
CA HIS A 239 3.88 5.32 -10.66
C HIS A 239 4.35 5.19 -9.22
N TRP A 240 5.66 5.31 -8.94
CA TRP A 240 6.18 5.25 -7.58
C TRP A 240 5.66 6.41 -6.73
N ARG A 241 5.22 6.10 -5.51
CA ARG A 241 4.64 7.04 -4.56
C ARG A 241 5.40 7.04 -3.24
N GLY A 242 6.38 6.18 -3.02
CA GLY A 242 7.19 6.22 -1.81
C GLY A 242 7.58 4.85 -1.30
N GLN A 243 8.28 4.84 -0.18
CA GLN A 243 8.83 3.62 0.41
C GLN A 243 8.74 3.70 1.94
N MET A 244 8.41 2.58 2.57
CA MET A 244 8.42 2.41 4.02
C MET A 244 9.78 2.80 4.62
N GLY A 245 9.77 3.50 5.75
CA GLY A 245 10.97 3.94 6.47
C GLY A 245 11.66 5.19 5.89
N MET A 246 11.08 5.82 4.85
CA MET A 246 11.59 7.07 4.30
C MET A 246 10.78 8.29 4.76
N SER A 247 11.48 9.39 5.07
CA SER A 247 10.88 10.71 5.31
C SER A 247 10.33 11.32 4.02
N LYS A 248 9.57 12.42 4.13
CA LYS A 248 9.08 13.13 2.95
C LYS A 248 10.22 13.66 2.09
N GLU A 249 11.26 14.18 2.72
CA GLU A 249 12.44 14.77 2.10
C GLU A 249 13.32 13.69 1.45
N GLU A 250 13.44 12.52 2.09
CA GLU A 250 14.15 11.37 1.52
C GLU A 250 13.43 10.87 0.27
N GLN A 251 12.09 10.67 0.35
CA GLN A 251 11.30 10.25 -0.82
C GLN A 251 11.37 11.29 -1.94
N ALA A 252 11.40 12.57 -1.59
CA ALA A 252 11.52 13.67 -2.53
C ALA A 252 12.84 13.64 -3.29
N SER A 253 13.93 13.46 -2.55
CA SER A 253 15.29 13.41 -3.13
C SER A 253 15.43 12.20 -4.05
N LEU A 254 14.92 11.04 -3.64
CA LEU A 254 14.93 9.83 -4.46
C LEU A 254 14.12 10.02 -5.74
N ALA A 255 12.88 10.53 -5.64
CA ALA A 255 12.06 10.84 -6.81
C ALA A 255 12.76 11.80 -7.79
N GLN A 256 13.37 12.86 -7.27
CA GLN A 256 14.13 13.80 -8.10
C GLN A 256 15.31 13.12 -8.81
N SER A 257 16.07 12.28 -8.09
CA SER A 257 17.20 11.54 -8.66
C SER A 257 16.79 10.56 -9.78
N LEU A 258 15.56 10.07 -9.72
CA LEU A 258 14.98 9.14 -10.71
C LEU A 258 14.35 9.88 -11.90
N GLY A 259 14.32 11.22 -11.85
CA GLY A 259 13.65 12.07 -12.84
C GLY A 259 12.12 12.05 -12.72
N LEU A 260 11.57 11.66 -11.57
CA LEU A 260 10.13 11.62 -11.32
C LEU A 260 9.65 13.03 -10.99
N GLY A 261 9.23 13.77 -12.01
CA GLY A 261 8.76 15.16 -11.84
C GLY A 261 8.16 15.75 -13.11
N GLN A 262 6.88 16.10 -13.03
CA GLN A 262 6.13 16.98 -13.96
C GLN A 262 5.67 16.44 -15.33
N LYS A 263 5.43 15.14 -15.51
CA LYS A 263 4.62 14.69 -16.64
C LYS A 263 3.54 13.73 -16.18
N GLN A 264 2.40 14.27 -15.72
CA GLN A 264 1.05 13.84 -16.11
C GLN A 264 0.08 14.98 -15.78
N GLN A 265 -0.19 15.83 -16.77
CA GLN A 265 -1.41 16.64 -16.75
C GLN A 265 -2.54 15.67 -17.08
N TRP A 266 -3.18 15.11 -16.05
CA TRP A 266 -4.40 14.33 -16.25
C TRP A 266 -5.44 15.28 -16.85
N ARG A 267 -5.85 15.04 -18.09
CA ARG A 267 -7.03 15.69 -18.66
C ARG A 267 -8.24 15.10 -17.94
N GLU A 268 -8.92 15.91 -17.14
CA GLU A 268 -10.30 15.64 -16.74
C GLU A 268 -11.19 15.87 -17.97
N ASP A 269 -11.13 14.96 -18.94
CA ASP A 269 -12.07 14.96 -20.07
C ASP A 269 -12.46 13.50 -20.30
N VAL A 270 -13.64 13.14 -19.81
CA VAL A 270 -14.72 12.34 -20.41
C VAL A 270 -15.61 11.88 -19.25
N ASP A 271 -16.55 12.74 -18.87
CA ASP A 271 -17.86 12.36 -18.30
C ASP A 271 -18.77 13.60 -18.40
N VAL A 272 -18.95 14.07 -19.64
CA VAL A 272 -20.08 14.91 -20.02
C VAL A 272 -20.68 14.29 -21.27
N GLU A 273 -22.00 14.15 -21.24
CA GLU A 273 -22.90 13.72 -22.33
C GLU A 273 -23.07 12.21 -22.58
N SER A 274 -24.10 11.67 -21.92
CA SER A 274 -25.24 11.05 -22.65
C SER A 274 -26.44 10.93 -21.70
N LYS A 275 -27.18 12.03 -21.60
CA LYS A 275 -28.62 11.99 -21.31
C LYS A 275 -29.29 12.61 -22.54
N ASP A 276 -29.69 11.74 -23.45
CA ASP A 276 -30.90 11.95 -24.25
C ASP A 276 -32.07 11.30 -23.52
#